data_AF-A0A959CAY3-F1
#
_entry.id   AF-A0A959CAY3-F1
#
_cell.length_a   1.000
_cell.length_b   1.000
_cell.length_c   1.000
_cell.angle_alpha   90.00
_cell.angle_beta   90.00
_cell.angle_gamma   90.00
#
_symmetry.space_group_name_H-M   'P 1'
#
loop_
_entity.id
_entity.type
_entity.pdbx_description
1 polymer ?
#
loop_
_entity_poly.entity_id
_entity_poly.type
_entity_poly.pdbx_seq_one_letter_code
_entity_poly.pdbx_strand_id
1 'polypeptide(L)'
;MNKEDISSFIRRHFPVLGGQELADAIASRATALTLPPGKVLLNPGESINLIPLVVKGSVKVVRADDSGHEILLYYIHPGESCAMTLSSCLKREKSRIKA
;
A
#
# COMPACT_ATOMS: atom_id res chain seq x y z
N MET A 1 -12.61 10.21 -3.71
CA MET A 1 -13.28 9.62 -2.53
C MET A 1 -13.20 10.60 -1.40
N ASN A 2 -14.30 10.83 -0.71
CA ASN A 2 -14.31 11.66 0.49
C ASN A 2 -13.90 10.83 1.73
N LYS A 3 -13.83 11.46 2.91
CA LYS A 3 -13.42 10.80 4.16
C LYS A 3 -14.38 9.66 4.57
N GLU A 4 -15.68 9.85 4.38
CA GLU A 4 -16.71 8.89 4.75
C GLU A 4 -16.64 7.63 3.88
N ASP A 5 -16.40 7.80 2.58
CA ASP A 5 -16.17 6.73 1.62
C ASP A 5 -14.96 5.88 2.01
N ILE A 6 -13.85 6.53 2.39
CA ILE A 6 -12.61 5.86 2.77
C ILE A 6 -12.82 5.04 4.05
N SER A 7 -13.43 5.63 5.07
CA SER A 7 -13.68 4.95 6.34
C SER A 7 -14.61 3.74 6.15
N SER A 8 -15.70 3.90 5.40
CA SER A 8 -16.60 2.81 5.05
C SER A 8 -15.89 1.69 4.26
N PHE A 9 -15.06 2.06 3.30
CA PHE A 9 -14.29 1.10 2.50
C PHE A 9 -13.32 0.29 3.35
N ILE A 10 -12.60 0.96 4.27
CA ILE A 10 -11.64 0.32 5.18
C ILE A 10 -12.37 -0.71 6.05
N ARG A 11 -13.47 -0.31 6.71
CA ARG A 11 -14.26 -1.22 7.57
C ARG A 11 -14.76 -2.45 6.83
N ARG A 12 -15.13 -2.30 5.55
CA ARG A 12 -15.69 -3.39 4.76
C ARG A 12 -14.64 -4.34 4.20
N HIS A 13 -13.48 -3.84 3.80
CA HIS A 13 -12.51 -4.64 3.02
C HIS A 13 -11.22 -4.97 3.79
N PHE A 14 -10.95 -4.33 4.92
CA PHE A 14 -9.74 -4.55 5.71
C PHE A 14 -10.11 -4.95 7.14
N PRO A 15 -10.39 -6.24 7.42
CA PRO A 15 -10.83 -6.69 8.75
C PRO A 15 -9.90 -6.26 9.89
N VAL A 16 -8.59 -6.27 9.66
CA VAL A 16 -7.57 -5.85 10.65
C VAL A 16 -7.61 -4.35 10.93
N LEU A 17 -8.04 -3.54 9.97
CA LEU A 17 -8.13 -2.08 10.09
C LEU A 17 -9.57 -1.60 10.32
N GLY A 18 -10.54 -2.52 10.45
CA GLY A 18 -11.96 -2.23 10.37
C GLY A 18 -12.63 -1.74 11.65
N GLY A 19 -11.88 -1.54 12.73
CA GLY A 19 -12.41 -0.88 13.94
C GLY A 19 -12.84 0.55 13.63
N GLN A 20 -13.99 0.98 14.15
CA GLN A 20 -14.59 2.29 13.84
C GLN A 20 -13.60 3.45 14.03
N GLU A 21 -13.01 3.56 15.23
CA GLU A 21 -12.07 4.63 15.56
C GLU A 21 -10.82 4.60 14.68
N LEU A 22 -10.28 3.41 14.41
CA LEU A 22 -9.08 3.24 13.58
C LEU A 22 -9.36 3.61 12.12
N ALA A 23 -10.48 3.15 11.57
CA ALA A 23 -10.89 3.46 10.20
C ALA A 23 -11.12 4.97 10.02
N ASP A 24 -11.77 5.63 10.98
CA ASP A 24 -11.98 7.08 10.95
C ASP A 24 -10.68 7.87 11.10
N ALA A 25 -9.75 7.39 11.94
CA ALA A 25 -8.42 7.97 12.10
C ALA A 25 -7.60 7.84 10.80
N ILE A 26 -7.60 6.67 10.17
CA ILE A 26 -6.95 6.45 8.86
C ILE A 26 -7.59 7.36 7.82
N ALA A 27 -8.92 7.38 7.71
CA ALA A 27 -9.62 8.21 6.74
C ALA A 27 -9.34 9.71 6.90
N SER A 28 -9.09 10.18 8.14
CA SER A 28 -8.72 11.59 8.39
C SER A 28 -7.31 11.98 7.94
N ARG A 29 -6.41 11.01 7.78
CA ARG A 29 -4.99 11.22 7.41
C ARG A 29 -4.62 10.65 6.05
N ALA A 30 -5.49 9.82 5.47
CA ALA A 30 -5.29 9.21 4.18
C ALA A 30 -5.41 10.24 3.05
N THR A 31 -4.60 10.06 2.02
CA THR A 31 -4.71 10.83 0.78
C THR A 31 -5.21 9.91 -0.32
N ALA A 32 -6.33 10.27 -0.96
CA ALA A 32 -6.84 9.54 -2.11
C ALA A 32 -6.01 9.86 -3.35
N LEU A 33 -5.41 8.83 -3.96
CA LEU A 33 -4.56 8.96 -5.14
C LEU A 33 -5.14 8.16 -6.30
N THR A 34 -5.17 8.76 -7.49
CA THR A 34 -5.47 8.08 -8.75
C THR A 34 -4.25 8.20 -9.64
N LEU A 35 -3.70 7.08 -10.08
CA LEU A 35 -2.45 7.03 -10.83
C LEU A 35 -2.65 6.30 -12.16
N PRO A 36 -1.95 6.70 -13.22
CA PRO A 36 -1.97 5.98 -14.49
C PRO A 36 -1.26 4.63 -14.36
N PRO A 37 -1.62 3.62 -15.18
CA PRO A 37 -0.89 2.36 -15.26
C PRO A 37 0.62 2.58 -15.48
N GLY A 38 1.44 1.81 -14.79
CA GLY A 38 2.91 1.88 -14.90
C GLY A 38 3.57 3.00 -14.07
N LYS A 39 2.80 3.83 -13.36
CA LYS A 39 3.37 4.78 -12.40
C LYS A 39 4.05 4.03 -11.26
N VAL A 40 5.33 4.31 -11.04
CA VAL A 40 6.11 3.80 -9.90
C VAL A 40 5.71 4.56 -8.63
N LEU A 41 5.31 3.81 -7.61
CA LEU A 41 4.99 4.28 -6.27
C LEU A 41 6.22 4.30 -5.36
N LEU A 42 7.13 3.34 -5.52
CA LEU A 42 8.28 3.15 -4.66
C LEU A 42 9.44 2.51 -5.43
N ASN A 43 10.65 3.07 -5.29
CA ASN A 43 11.88 2.46 -5.76
C ASN A 43 12.67 1.79 -4.62
N PRO A 44 13.51 0.79 -4.93
CA PRO A 44 14.47 0.27 -3.97
C PRO A 44 15.36 1.39 -3.41
N GLY A 45 15.59 1.37 -2.10
CA GLY A 45 16.40 2.38 -1.39
C GLY A 45 15.64 3.65 -0.98
N GLU A 46 14.43 3.88 -1.49
CA GLU A 46 13.56 4.97 -1.02
C GLU A 46 12.95 4.64 0.36
N SER A 47 12.70 5.68 1.15
CA SER A 47 12.01 5.57 2.43
C SER A 47 10.53 5.29 2.21
N ILE A 48 10.02 4.23 2.84
CA ILE A 48 8.60 3.89 2.80
C ILE A 48 7.86 4.79 3.80
N ASN A 49 7.31 5.90 3.31
CA ASN A 49 6.61 6.89 4.13
C ASN A 49 5.08 6.72 4.11
N LEU A 50 4.55 5.79 3.32
CA LEU A 50 3.12 5.56 3.16
C LEU A 50 2.82 4.07 2.99
N ILE A 51 1.63 3.67 3.45
CA ILE A 51 1.09 2.32 3.28
C ILE A 51 -0.03 2.41 2.23
N PRO A 52 0.15 1.83 1.03
CA PRO A 52 -0.89 1.88 0.02
C PRO A 52 -2.07 0.97 0.40
N LEU A 53 -3.27 1.54 0.42
CA LEU A 53 -4.54 0.81 0.53
C LEU A 53 -5.20 0.82 -0.84
N VAL A 54 -5.17 -0.31 -1.54
CA VAL A 54 -5.70 -0.39 -2.90
C VAL A 54 -7.23 -0.44 -2.84
N VAL A 55 -7.88 0.49 -3.56
CA VAL A 55 -9.35 0.56 -3.66
C VAL A 55 -9.84 0.00 -5.00
N LYS A 56 -9.06 0.20 -6.07
CA LYS A 56 -9.37 -0.27 -7.43
C LYS A 56 -8.07 -0.46 -8.21
N GLY A 57 -8.02 -1.47 -9.07
CA GLY A 57 -6.82 -1.82 -9.84
C GLY A 57 -5.91 -2.77 -9.06
N SER A 58 -4.61 -2.72 -9.33
CA SER A 58 -3.61 -3.55 -8.65
C SER A 58 -2.25 -2.89 -8.66
N VAL A 59 -1.44 -3.12 -7.63
CA VAL A 59 -0.03 -2.69 -7.56
C VAL A 59 0.87 -3.89 -7.78
N LYS A 60 1.83 -3.80 -8.71
CA LYS A 60 2.79 -4.86 -9.00
C LYS A 60 4.02 -4.70 -8.12
N VAL A 61 4.30 -5.67 -7.26
CA VAL A 61 5.49 -5.64 -6.40
C VAL A 61 6.58 -6.52 -6.99
N VAL A 62 7.72 -5.91 -7.29
CA VAL A 62 8.89 -6.60 -7.86
C VAL A 62 10.14 -6.37 -7.00
N ARG A 63 11.11 -7.26 -7.15
CA ARG A 63 12.46 -7.12 -6.56
C ARG A 63 13.49 -7.36 -7.66
N ALA A 64 14.63 -6.67 -7.60
CA ALA A 64 15.76 -6.98 -8.46
C ALA A 64 16.60 -8.13 -7.88
N ASP A 65 17.05 -9.05 -8.74
CA ASP A 65 18.12 -9.99 -8.41
C ASP A 65 19.51 -9.33 -8.51
N ASP A 66 20.56 -10.09 -8.21
CA ASP A 66 21.94 -9.60 -8.23
C ASP A 66 22.44 -9.24 -9.64
N SER A 67 21.73 -9.68 -10.68
CA SER A 67 21.99 -9.33 -12.09
C SER A 67 21.12 -8.16 -12.59
N GLY A 68 20.24 -7.62 -11.73
CA GLY A 68 19.34 -6.52 -12.06
C GLY A 68 18.03 -6.93 -12.75
N HIS A 69 17.72 -8.22 -12.85
CA HIS A 69 16.45 -8.67 -13.40
C HIS A 69 15.30 -8.47 -12.41
N GLU A 70 14.17 -7.97 -12.90
CA GLU A 70 12.95 -7.81 -12.09
C GLU A 70 12.27 -9.17 -11.87
N ILE A 71 12.26 -9.64 -10.63
CA ILE A 71 11.47 -10.78 -10.16
C ILE A 71 10.14 -10.26 -9.62
N LEU A 72 9.04 -10.73 -10.21
CA LEU A 72 7.70 -10.50 -9.66
C LEU A 72 7.54 -11.26 -8.34
N LEU A 73 7.17 -10.55 -7.29
CA LEU A 73 6.86 -11.16 -5.99
C LEU A 73 5.36 -11.46 -5.87
N TYR A 74 4.53 -10.43 -6.02
CA TYR A 74 3.06 -10.53 -5.94
C TYR A 74 2.40 -9.25 -6.46
N TYR A 75 1.07 -9.29 -6.57
CA TYR A 75 0.22 -8.11 -6.78
C TYR A 75 -0.52 -7.77 -5.49
N ILE A 76 -0.76 -6.49 -5.24
CA ILE A 76 -1.66 -6.02 -4.18
C ILE A 76 -3.00 -5.69 -4.85
N HIS A 77 -4.06 -6.40 -4.47
CA HIS A 77 -5.42 -6.19 -4.97
C HIS A 77 -6.29 -5.38 -4.00
N PRO A 78 -7.49 -4.94 -4.42
CA PRO A 78 -8.39 -4.21 -3.55
C PRO A 78 -8.77 -5.02 -2.29
N GLY A 79 -8.70 -4.39 -1.13
CA GLY A 79 -8.95 -5.05 0.16
C GLY A 79 -7.76 -5.82 0.72
N GLU A 80 -6.67 -5.93 -0.02
CA GLU A 80 -5.42 -6.47 0.49
C GLU A 80 -4.53 -5.33 0.99
N SER A 81 -3.92 -5.53 2.16
CA SER A 81 -2.83 -4.69 2.65
C SER A 81 -1.54 -5.47 2.60
N CYS A 82 -0.47 -4.83 2.14
CA CYS A 82 0.83 -5.45 2.04
C CYS A 82 1.39 -5.75 3.45
N ALA A 83 1.37 -7.02 3.87
CA ALA A 83 1.93 -7.46 5.15
C ALA A 83 3.42 -7.07 5.32
N MET A 84 4.18 -7.01 4.23
CA MET A 84 5.59 -6.57 4.24
C MET A 84 5.74 -5.05 4.46
N THR A 85 4.87 -4.22 3.88
CA THR A 85 4.92 -2.75 4.08
C THR A 85 4.58 -2.38 5.52
N LEU A 86 3.61 -3.06 6.14
CA LEU A 86 3.25 -2.81 7.53
C LEU A 86 4.44 -3.07 8.48
N SER A 87 5.13 -4.21 8.30
CA SER A 87 6.28 -4.59 9.12
C SER A 87 7.49 -3.65 8.91
N SER A 88 7.81 -3.30 7.67
CA SER A 88 8.94 -2.39 7.37
C SER A 88 8.66 -0.92 7.73
N CYS A 89 7.43 -0.42 7.60
CA CYS A 89 7.05 0.91 8.08
C CYS A 89 7.16 1.03 9.60
N LEU A 90 6.69 0.02 10.34
CA LEU A 90 6.79 -0.01 11.80
C LEU A 90 8.26 -0.06 12.27
N LYS A 91 9.15 -0.67 11.47
CA LYS A 91 10.58 -0.77 11.74
C LYS A 91 11.43 0.37 11.13
N ARG A 92 10.84 1.28 10.37
CA ARG A 92 11.52 2.36 9.62
C ARG A 92 12.67 1.85 8.73
N GLU A 93 12.46 0.72 8.06
CA GLU A 93 13.47 0.11 7.18
C GLU A 93 13.42 0.67 5.75
N LYS A 94 14.56 0.62 5.04
CA LYS A 94 14.62 0.98 3.60
C LYS A 94 13.93 -0.08 2.75
N SER A 95 13.25 0.35 1.67
CA SER A 95 12.62 -0.59 0.74
C SER A 95 13.64 -1.45 0.02
N ARG A 96 13.39 -2.76 -0.03
CA ARG A 96 14.09 -3.72 -0.91
C ARG A 96 13.28 -4.11 -2.15
N ILE A 97 12.11 -3.48 -2.33
CA ILE A 97 11.14 -3.79 -3.39
C ILE A 97 10.81 -2.53 -4.18
N LYS A 98 10.34 -2.73 -5.41
CA LYS A 98 9.78 -1.71 -6.29
C LYS A 98 8.28 -1.96 -6.44
N ALA A 99 7.48 -0.90 -6.40
CA ALA A 99 6.02 -0.96 -6.46
C ALA A 99 5.46 0.19 -7.31
#